data_AF-A0A955YRY2-F1
#
_entry.id   AF-A0A955YRY2-F1
#
_cell.length_a   1.000
_cell.length_b   1.000
_cell.length_c   1.000
_cell.angle_alpha   90.00
_cell.angle_beta   90.00
_cell.angle_gamma   90.00
#
_symmetry.space_group_name_H-M   'P 1'
#
loop_
_entity.id
_entity.type
_entity.pdbx_description
1 polymer ?
#
loop_
_entity_poly.entity_id
_entity_poly.type
_entity_poly.pdbx_seq_one_letter_code
_entity_poly.pdbx_strand_id
1 'polypeptide(L)'
;MNDVRERFAKVLAAASGEVAREQFATREWLSPGSLSLEIRGVGPITMPVSEATAEAIRKVSVPAPFGWRDQTLHDDSVRHTWEVARSRVKLPLRQWKLALREPLARIRESLGLPAGCELVPTLDKVLLYERGQFFRAHQDSERSDDMVASLVVLLPSQYTGGALSVSHKGETHTFKRT
;
A
#
# COMPACT_ATOMS: atom_id res chain seq x y z
N MET A 1 -18.85 21.93 -44.99
CA MET A 1 -17.85 22.45 -44.04
C MET A 1 -17.91 21.71 -42.68
N ASN A 2 -18.20 20.39 -42.68
CA ASN A 2 -18.33 19.56 -41.45
C ASN A 2 -17.25 18.44 -41.36
N ASP A 3 -16.51 18.15 -42.43
CA ASP A 3 -15.59 17.00 -42.50
C ASP A 3 -14.29 17.19 -41.70
N VAL A 4 -13.78 18.42 -41.60
CA VAL A 4 -12.50 18.69 -40.91
C VAL A 4 -12.63 18.57 -39.39
N ARG A 5 -13.75 18.99 -38.80
CA ARG A 5 -13.99 18.87 -37.35
C ARG A 5 -14.19 17.42 -36.92
N GLU A 6 -14.93 16.63 -37.68
CA GLU A 6 -15.09 15.21 -37.40
C GLU A 6 -13.77 14.43 -37.56
N ARG A 7 -12.97 14.76 -38.58
CA ARG A 7 -11.62 14.20 -38.72
C ARG A 7 -10.72 14.58 -37.55
N PHE A 8 -10.70 15.83 -37.12
CA PHE A 8 -9.92 16.25 -35.94
C PHE A 8 -10.37 15.56 -34.66
N ALA A 9 -11.69 15.42 -34.45
CA ALA A 9 -12.23 14.69 -33.30
C ALA A 9 -11.86 13.20 -33.33
N LYS A 10 -11.86 12.57 -34.52
CA LYS A 10 -11.38 11.19 -34.69
C LYS A 10 -9.89 11.04 -34.48
N VAL A 11 -9.07 11.98 -34.95
CA VAL A 11 -7.61 11.97 -34.71
C VAL A 11 -7.31 12.19 -33.23
N LEU A 12 -8.04 13.08 -32.55
CA LEU A 12 -7.93 13.25 -31.10
C LEU A 12 -8.41 12.00 -30.35
N ALA A 13 -9.51 11.38 -30.74
CA ALA A 13 -10.01 10.13 -30.14
C ALA A 13 -9.10 8.92 -30.41
N ALA A 14 -8.44 8.88 -31.57
CA ALA A 14 -7.46 7.84 -31.92
C ALA A 14 -6.08 8.08 -31.27
N ALA A 15 -5.69 9.34 -31.08
CA ALA A 15 -4.50 9.73 -30.32
C ALA A 15 -4.73 9.65 -28.80
N SER A 16 -5.99 9.70 -28.37
CA SER A 16 -6.46 9.30 -27.04
C SER A 16 -7.07 7.91 -27.08
N GLY A 17 -6.52 7.01 -27.93
CA GLY A 17 -6.86 5.59 -27.89
C GLY A 17 -6.78 5.17 -26.44
N GLU A 18 -7.93 4.81 -25.86
CA GLU A 18 -8.22 4.83 -24.42
C GLU A 18 -6.93 4.73 -23.60
N VAL A 19 -6.30 5.87 -23.34
CA VAL A 19 -5.17 5.90 -22.43
C VAL A 19 -5.86 5.66 -21.11
N ALA A 20 -5.80 4.42 -20.63
CA ALA A 20 -6.33 4.04 -19.35
C ALA A 20 -5.88 5.14 -18.39
N ARG A 21 -6.85 5.90 -17.84
CA ARG A 21 -6.52 7.06 -17.00
C ARG A 21 -5.53 6.60 -15.95
N GLU A 22 -4.32 7.15 -16.01
CA GLU A 22 -3.29 6.88 -15.03
C GLU A 22 -3.90 7.11 -13.64
N GLN A 23 -3.88 6.07 -12.81
CA GLN A 23 -4.45 6.13 -11.48
C GLN A 23 -3.34 6.55 -10.52
N PHE A 24 -3.60 7.50 -9.63
CA PHE A 24 -2.65 7.86 -8.58
C PHE A 24 -2.68 6.87 -7.39
N ALA A 25 -3.66 5.96 -7.38
CA ALA A 25 -3.78 4.88 -6.40
C ALA A 25 -4.60 3.73 -6.97
N THR A 26 -4.15 2.50 -6.73
CA THR A 26 -4.80 1.27 -7.22
C THR A 26 -4.69 0.15 -6.18
N ARG A 27 -5.41 -0.96 -6.41
CA ARG A 27 -5.32 -2.16 -5.57
C ARG A 27 -5.34 -3.44 -6.40
N GLU A 28 -4.70 -4.45 -5.87
CA GLU A 28 -4.70 -5.81 -6.41
C GLU A 28 -5.12 -6.80 -5.32
N TRP A 29 -5.66 -7.94 -5.74
CA TRP A 29 -6.01 -9.04 -4.84
C TRP A 29 -4.99 -10.16 -4.98
N LEU A 30 -4.58 -10.70 -3.85
CA LEU A 30 -3.69 -11.86 -3.78
C LEU A 30 -4.49 -13.10 -3.39
N SER A 31 -4.07 -14.26 -3.89
CA SER A 31 -4.65 -15.54 -3.47
C SER A 31 -4.42 -15.76 -1.97
N PRO A 32 -5.42 -16.25 -1.22
CA PRO A 32 -5.22 -16.63 0.18
C PRO A 32 -4.04 -17.60 0.35
N GLY A 33 -3.22 -17.38 1.37
CA GLY A 33 -2.03 -18.22 1.64
C GLY A 33 -0.84 -18.00 0.69
N SER A 34 -0.94 -17.10 -0.29
CA SER A 34 0.18 -16.77 -1.19
C SER A 34 1.33 -16.06 -0.50
N LEU A 35 1.08 -15.44 0.66
CA LEU A 35 2.07 -14.75 1.48
C LEU A 35 2.15 -15.37 2.88
N SER A 36 3.34 -15.32 3.46
CA SER A 36 3.57 -15.65 4.87
C SER A 36 4.62 -14.71 5.47
N LEU A 37 4.61 -14.57 6.80
CA LEU A 37 5.63 -13.85 7.53
C LEU A 37 5.83 -14.44 8.92
N GLU A 38 6.98 -14.15 9.51
CA GLU A 38 7.30 -14.44 10.91
C GLU A 38 7.71 -13.13 11.60
N ILE A 39 7.22 -12.94 12.83
CA ILE A 39 7.61 -11.81 13.68
C ILE A 39 8.43 -12.31 14.86
N ARG A 40 9.63 -11.75 15.06
CA ARG A 40 10.50 -12.11 16.18
C ARG A 40 9.83 -11.78 17.52
N GLY A 41 9.63 -12.81 18.33
CA GLY A 41 8.92 -12.76 19.62
C GLY A 41 7.46 -13.21 19.54
N VAL A 42 6.94 -13.48 18.34
CA VAL A 42 5.61 -14.06 18.11
C VAL A 42 5.71 -15.41 17.40
N GLY A 43 6.58 -15.52 16.40
CA GLY A 43 6.70 -16.69 15.53
C GLY A 43 5.99 -16.50 14.18
N PRO A 44 5.77 -17.59 13.42
CA PRO A 44 5.03 -17.57 12.16
C PRO A 44 3.61 -17.05 12.36
N ILE A 45 3.15 -16.16 11.48
CA ILE A 45 1.81 -15.57 11.57
C ILE A 45 0.83 -16.39 10.74
N THR A 46 -0.09 -17.07 11.43
CA THR A 46 -1.22 -17.78 10.80
C THR A 46 -2.29 -16.78 10.36
N MET A 47 -2.81 -16.97 9.15
CA MET A 47 -3.86 -16.14 8.56
C MET A 47 -5.20 -16.90 8.51
N PRO A 48 -6.35 -16.26 8.78
CA PRO A 48 -6.47 -14.86 9.20
C PRO A 48 -5.89 -14.61 10.60
N VAL A 49 -5.32 -13.42 10.81
CA VAL A 49 -4.76 -13.00 12.10
C VAL A 49 -5.87 -13.02 13.13
N SER A 50 -5.68 -13.86 14.16
CA SER A 50 -6.59 -13.96 15.31
C SER A 50 -6.33 -12.83 16.30
N GLU A 51 -7.29 -12.59 17.19
CA GLU A 51 -7.14 -11.61 18.28
C GLU A 51 -5.94 -11.95 19.19
N ALA A 52 -5.76 -13.23 19.53
CA ALA A 52 -4.60 -13.68 20.31
C ALA A 52 -3.26 -13.40 19.60
N THR A 53 -3.18 -13.61 18.29
CA THR A 53 -1.98 -13.29 17.51
C THR A 53 -1.78 -11.77 17.42
N ALA A 54 -2.85 -10.98 17.24
CA ALA A 54 -2.76 -9.53 17.24
C ALA A 54 -2.27 -8.99 18.60
N GLU A 55 -2.74 -9.54 19.71
CA GLU A 55 -2.26 -9.20 21.06
C GLU A 55 -0.77 -9.57 21.26
N ALA A 56 -0.35 -10.73 20.74
CA ALA A 56 1.06 -11.11 20.76
C ALA A 56 1.94 -10.16 19.93
N ILE A 57 1.47 -9.73 18.75
CA ILE A 57 2.13 -8.70 17.93
C ILE A 57 2.19 -7.38 18.70
N ARG A 58 1.11 -7.00 19.37
CA ARG A 58 1.07 -5.79 20.19
C ARG A 58 2.11 -5.80 21.32
N LYS A 59 2.32 -6.93 21.98
CA LYS A 59 3.32 -7.05 23.06
C LYS A 59 4.76 -6.85 22.56
N VAL A 60 5.02 -7.01 21.27
CA VAL A 60 6.34 -6.83 20.66
C VAL A 60 6.49 -5.56 19.84
N SER A 61 5.42 -4.77 19.69
CA SER A 61 5.43 -3.53 18.93
C SER A 61 5.72 -2.32 19.81
N VAL A 62 6.00 -1.19 19.16
CA VAL A 62 6.15 0.12 19.81
C VAL A 62 5.16 1.10 19.19
N PRO A 63 4.80 2.21 19.87
CA PRO A 63 4.01 3.26 19.23
C PRO A 63 4.72 3.77 17.98
N ALA A 64 4.02 3.84 16.86
CA ALA A 64 4.61 4.22 15.59
C ALA A 64 4.86 5.73 15.53
N PRO A 65 6.10 6.19 15.25
CA PRO A 65 6.34 7.61 15.04
C PRO A 65 5.82 8.08 13.68
N PHE A 66 5.79 9.39 13.47
CA PHE A 66 5.58 9.99 12.16
C PHE A 66 6.70 10.98 11.83
N GLY A 67 6.92 11.19 10.53
CA GLY A 67 7.88 12.16 10.03
C GLY A 67 7.28 13.57 10.05
N TRP A 68 8.06 14.54 10.51
CA TRP A 68 7.77 15.97 10.36
C TRP A 68 9.05 16.67 9.91
N ARG A 69 9.12 16.99 8.61
CA ARG A 69 10.35 17.50 7.97
C ARG A 69 11.51 16.53 8.20
N ASP A 70 12.56 16.96 8.88
CA ASP A 70 13.77 16.22 9.26
C ASP A 70 13.65 15.49 10.60
N GLN A 71 12.50 15.60 11.28
CA GLN A 71 12.29 15.04 12.62
C GLN A 71 11.40 13.80 12.59
N THR A 72 11.65 12.89 13.53
CA THR A 72 10.79 11.74 13.85
C THR A 72 10.11 12.00 15.19
N LEU A 73 8.78 12.11 15.19
CA LEU A 73 7.98 12.52 16.35
C LEU A 73 6.98 11.46 16.78
N HIS A 74 6.55 11.53 18.04
CA HIS A 74 5.49 10.71 18.61
C HIS A 74 4.37 11.61 19.15
N ASP A 75 3.17 11.47 18.58
CA ASP A 75 1.95 12.19 18.99
C ASP A 75 0.73 11.36 18.56
N ASP A 76 0.06 10.76 19.54
CA ASP A 76 -1.11 9.90 19.31
C ASP A 76 -2.32 10.70 18.77
N SER A 77 -2.31 12.03 18.87
CA SER A 77 -3.33 12.85 18.21
C SER A 77 -3.15 12.88 16.68
N VAL A 78 -1.92 12.63 16.19
CA VAL A 78 -1.57 12.62 14.76
C VAL A 78 -1.52 11.21 14.20
N ARG A 79 -0.77 10.32 14.87
CA ARG A 79 -0.59 8.92 14.48
C ARG A 79 -0.72 8.04 15.71
N HIS A 80 -1.84 7.33 15.79
CA HIS A 80 -2.09 6.37 16.85
C HIS A 80 -2.14 4.98 16.22
N THR A 81 -1.01 4.28 16.24
CA THR A 81 -0.88 2.90 15.74
C THR A 81 0.38 2.26 16.33
N TRP A 82 0.48 0.94 16.24
CA TRP A 82 1.65 0.17 16.63
C TRP A 82 2.51 -0.18 15.43
N GLU A 83 3.82 -0.20 15.59
CA GLU A 83 4.72 -0.72 14.58
C GLU A 83 5.67 -1.80 15.10
N VAL A 84 5.97 -2.75 14.22
CA VAL A 84 7.07 -3.70 14.34
C VAL A 84 8.08 -3.36 13.26
N ALA A 85 9.29 -2.98 13.68
CA ALA A 85 10.38 -2.64 12.78
C ALA A 85 10.77 -3.82 11.87
N ARG A 86 11.18 -3.53 10.62
CA ARG A 86 11.61 -4.55 9.64
C ARG A 86 12.65 -5.53 10.18
N SER A 87 13.59 -5.08 11.02
CA SER A 87 14.63 -5.95 11.61
C SER A 87 14.07 -7.13 12.43
N ARG A 88 12.78 -7.07 12.81
CA ARG A 88 12.06 -8.11 13.54
C ARG A 88 11.16 -8.97 12.66
N VAL A 89 11.07 -8.69 11.36
CA VAL A 89 10.15 -9.36 10.44
C VAL A 89 10.94 -10.20 9.44
N LYS A 90 10.63 -11.48 9.37
CA LYS A 90 11.15 -12.36 8.33
C LYS A 90 10.06 -12.60 7.30
N LEU A 91 10.40 -12.34 6.04
CA LEU A 91 9.56 -12.65 4.88
C LEU A 91 10.26 -13.74 4.06
N PRO A 92 9.56 -14.83 3.68
CA PRO A 92 10.09 -15.76 2.68
C PRO A 92 10.19 -15.07 1.32
N LEU A 93 11.32 -14.40 1.05
CA LEU A 93 11.47 -13.47 -0.06
C LEU A 93 11.13 -14.08 -1.43
N ARG A 94 11.46 -15.35 -1.65
CA ARG A 94 11.11 -16.06 -2.89
C ARG A 94 9.58 -16.18 -3.06
N GLN A 95 8.87 -16.53 -2.00
CA GLN A 95 7.41 -16.62 -2.01
C GLN A 95 6.80 -15.24 -2.31
N TRP A 96 7.25 -14.20 -1.59
CA TRP A 96 6.80 -12.83 -1.79
C TRP A 96 7.05 -12.33 -3.22
N LYS A 97 8.25 -12.55 -3.76
CA LYS A 97 8.59 -12.16 -5.14
C LYS A 97 7.68 -12.85 -6.16
N LEU A 98 7.41 -14.14 -6.00
CA LEU A 98 6.51 -14.88 -6.89
C LEU A 98 5.06 -14.41 -6.78
N ALA A 99 4.56 -14.23 -5.55
CA ALA A 99 3.18 -13.81 -5.29
C ALA A 99 2.89 -12.39 -5.78
N LEU A 100 3.87 -11.48 -5.69
CA LEU A 100 3.71 -10.07 -6.05
C LEU A 100 4.06 -9.75 -7.50
N ARG A 101 4.72 -10.64 -8.24
CA ARG A 101 5.20 -10.37 -9.61
C ARG A 101 4.11 -9.83 -10.54
N GLU A 102 3.06 -10.61 -10.78
CA GLU A 102 1.98 -10.20 -11.70
C GLU A 102 1.14 -9.03 -11.15
N PRO A 103 0.77 -8.99 -9.85
CA PRO A 103 0.15 -7.81 -9.26
C PRO A 103 0.96 -6.52 -9.44
N LEU A 104 2.28 -6.56 -9.21
CA LEU A 104 3.13 -5.37 -9.36
C LEU A 104 3.26 -4.93 -10.81
N ALA A 105 3.25 -5.86 -11.77
CA ALA A 105 3.21 -5.51 -13.19
C ALA A 105 1.91 -4.76 -13.56
N ARG A 106 0.75 -5.22 -13.04
CA ARG A 106 -0.53 -4.51 -13.24
C ARG A 106 -0.60 -3.18 -12.49
N ILE A 107 -0.05 -3.11 -11.29
CA ILE A 107 0.07 -1.85 -10.54
C ILE A 107 0.93 -0.86 -11.31
N ARG A 108 2.09 -1.27 -11.84
CA ARG A 108 2.96 -0.44 -12.69
C ARG A 108 2.17 0.16 -13.86
N GLU A 109 1.42 -0.65 -14.58
CA GLU A 109 0.58 -0.21 -15.69
C GLU A 109 -0.51 0.76 -15.24
N SER A 110 -1.22 0.42 -14.16
CA SER A 110 -2.29 1.26 -13.59
C SER A 110 -1.79 2.61 -13.11
N LEU A 111 -0.54 2.70 -12.62
CA LEU A 111 0.09 3.93 -12.18
C LEU A 111 0.72 4.74 -13.33
N GLY A 112 0.65 4.27 -14.59
CA GLY A 112 1.25 4.95 -15.73
C GLY A 112 2.78 4.88 -15.77
N LEU A 113 3.41 3.97 -15.03
CA LEU A 113 4.87 3.87 -14.99
C LEU A 113 5.42 3.23 -16.28
N PRO A 114 6.63 3.61 -16.75
CA PRO A 114 7.20 3.13 -18.01
C PRO A 114 7.25 1.60 -18.13
N ALA A 115 7.02 1.05 -19.34
CA ALA A 115 7.04 -0.40 -19.59
C ALA A 115 8.36 -1.09 -19.24
N GLY A 116 9.48 -0.36 -19.25
CA GLY A 116 10.81 -0.88 -18.93
C GLY A 116 11.18 -0.87 -17.44
N CYS A 117 10.35 -0.32 -16.55
CA CYS A 117 10.67 -0.28 -15.13
C CYS A 117 10.08 -1.46 -14.36
N GLU A 118 10.80 -1.94 -13.35
CA GLU A 118 10.32 -2.94 -12.39
C GLU A 118 9.98 -2.26 -11.06
N LEU A 119 8.79 -2.52 -10.52
CA LEU A 119 8.47 -2.15 -9.15
C LEU A 119 9.04 -3.21 -8.20
N VAL A 120 9.99 -2.81 -7.35
CA VAL A 120 10.63 -3.70 -6.36
C VAL A 120 10.19 -3.29 -4.95
N PRO A 121 9.30 -4.04 -4.28
CA PRO A 121 8.84 -3.67 -2.96
C PRO A 121 9.92 -3.95 -1.91
N THR A 122 10.22 -2.95 -1.11
CA THR A 122 11.05 -3.09 0.09
C THR A 122 10.14 -2.97 1.32
N LEU A 123 10.16 -3.97 2.20
CA LEU A 123 9.42 -3.87 3.46
C LEU A 123 10.01 -2.70 4.28
N ASP A 124 9.15 -1.85 4.81
CA ASP A 124 9.54 -0.80 5.77
C ASP A 124 9.24 -1.24 7.21
N LYS A 125 7.98 -1.57 7.47
CA LYS A 125 7.47 -1.96 8.79
C LYS A 125 6.18 -2.76 8.69
N VAL A 126 5.80 -3.40 9.79
CA VAL A 126 4.45 -3.95 9.98
C VAL A 126 3.69 -3.04 10.93
N LEU A 127 2.46 -2.68 10.57
CA LEU A 127 1.58 -1.87 11.40
C LEU A 127 0.44 -2.72 11.97
N LEU A 128 0.06 -2.43 13.22
CA LEU A 128 -1.12 -2.99 13.86
C LEU A 128 -2.02 -1.84 14.34
N TYR A 129 -3.27 -1.86 13.88
CA TYR A 129 -4.30 -0.91 14.29
C TYR A 129 -5.32 -1.60 15.18
N GLU A 130 -5.52 -1.04 16.37
CA GLU A 130 -6.59 -1.42 17.29
C GLU A 130 -7.83 -0.57 17.06
N ARG A 131 -8.89 -0.84 17.83
CA ARG A 131 -10.12 -0.04 17.80
C ARG A 131 -9.80 1.43 18.11
N GLY A 132 -10.25 2.32 17.23
CA GLY A 132 -10.09 3.77 17.39
C GLY A 132 -8.70 4.30 17.01
N GLN A 133 -7.80 3.44 16.57
CA GLN A 133 -6.48 3.84 16.05
C GLN A 133 -6.59 4.37 14.62
N PHE A 134 -5.71 5.30 14.27
CA PHE A 134 -5.75 6.02 13.01
C PHE A 134 -4.39 6.64 12.67
N PHE A 135 -4.28 7.15 11.44
CA PHE A 135 -3.26 8.12 11.07
C PHE A 135 -3.96 9.26 10.31
N ARG A 136 -3.78 10.51 10.75
CA ARG A 136 -4.33 11.67 10.05
C ARG A 136 -3.81 11.74 8.61
N ALA A 137 -4.52 12.48 7.76
CA ALA A 137 -4.06 12.76 6.41
C ALA A 137 -2.63 13.33 6.42
N HIS A 138 -1.74 12.70 5.66
CA HIS A 138 -0.33 13.03 5.57
C HIS A 138 0.20 12.62 4.19
N GLN A 139 1.40 13.08 3.88
CA GLN A 139 2.20 12.56 2.79
C GLN A 139 3.30 11.67 3.40
N ASP A 140 3.49 10.47 2.85
CA ASP A 140 4.58 9.60 3.28
C ASP A 140 5.93 10.27 3.00
N SER A 141 6.88 10.07 3.90
CA SER A 141 8.27 10.46 3.67
C SER A 141 8.92 9.47 2.71
N GLU A 142 9.55 10.00 1.66
CA GLU A 142 10.39 9.20 0.77
C GLU A 142 11.55 8.54 1.56
N ARG A 143 11.88 7.30 1.19
CA ARG A 143 12.93 6.51 1.84
C ARG A 143 14.19 6.37 0.99
N SER A 144 14.09 6.70 -0.29
CA SER A 144 15.15 6.65 -1.28
C SER A 144 14.74 7.45 -2.52
N ASP A 145 15.71 7.90 -3.31
CA ASP A 145 15.49 8.70 -4.52
C ASP A 145 14.72 7.94 -5.61
N ASP A 146 14.67 6.61 -5.53
CA ASP A 146 13.95 5.71 -6.44
C ASP A 146 12.56 5.28 -5.90
N MET A 147 12.13 5.82 -4.75
CA MET A 147 10.81 5.54 -4.20
C MET A 147 9.72 6.30 -4.97
N VAL A 148 8.91 5.57 -5.73
CA VAL A 148 7.80 6.15 -6.51
C VAL A 148 6.42 5.98 -5.86
N ALA A 149 6.27 5.07 -4.91
CA ALA A 149 4.99 4.75 -4.28
C ALA A 149 5.16 4.00 -2.95
N SER A 150 4.11 4.03 -2.11
CA SER A 150 3.96 3.16 -0.94
C SER A 150 3.08 1.96 -1.27
N LEU A 151 3.53 0.74 -0.95
CA LEU A 151 2.74 -0.49 -1.06
C LEU A 151 2.25 -0.93 0.32
N VAL A 152 0.94 -0.99 0.51
CA VAL A 152 0.31 -1.54 1.72
C VAL A 152 -0.27 -2.91 1.42
N VAL A 153 0.19 -3.94 2.13
CA VAL A 153 -0.38 -5.29 2.06
C VAL A 153 -1.27 -5.52 3.29
N LEU A 154 -2.58 -5.62 3.06
CA LEU A 154 -3.54 -5.94 4.11
C LEU A 154 -3.55 -7.44 4.37
N LEU A 155 -3.12 -7.83 5.58
CA LEU A 155 -3.14 -9.22 6.01
C LEU A 155 -4.57 -9.63 6.40
N PRO A 156 -5.04 -10.82 6.00
CA PRO A 156 -6.38 -11.28 6.36
C PRO A 156 -6.59 -11.23 7.87
N SER A 157 -7.60 -10.50 8.34
CA SER A 157 -7.92 -10.32 9.76
C SER A 157 -9.38 -9.88 9.89
N GLN A 158 -9.97 -10.07 11.06
CA GLN A 158 -11.33 -9.60 11.34
C GLN A 158 -11.28 -8.19 11.91
N TYR A 159 -11.83 -7.22 11.18
CA TYR A 159 -11.99 -5.83 11.62
C TYR A 159 -13.14 -5.15 10.87
N THR A 160 -13.59 -4.02 11.43
CA THR A 160 -14.54 -3.08 10.82
C THR A 160 -13.91 -1.68 10.77
N GLY A 161 -14.27 -0.88 9.76
CA GLY A 161 -13.60 0.41 9.50
C GLY A 161 -12.25 0.25 8.82
N GLY A 162 -11.26 1.07 9.18
CA GLY A 162 -9.88 0.97 8.67
C GLY A 162 -9.73 1.23 7.17
N ALA A 163 -10.58 2.08 6.59
CA ALA A 163 -10.49 2.44 5.18
C ALA A 163 -9.17 3.18 4.89
N LEU A 164 -8.49 2.82 3.81
CA LEU A 164 -7.35 3.58 3.29
C LEU A 164 -7.88 4.56 2.24
N SER A 165 -7.74 5.87 2.52
CA SER A 165 -8.08 6.92 1.56
C SER A 165 -6.81 7.56 1.03
N VAL A 166 -6.68 7.64 -0.28
CA VAL A 166 -5.60 8.34 -0.98
C VAL A 166 -6.21 9.48 -1.77
N SER A 167 -5.65 10.68 -1.65
CA SER A 167 -6.16 11.88 -2.32
C SER A 167 -5.06 12.52 -3.18
N HIS A 168 -5.40 12.91 -4.40
CA HIS A 168 -4.48 13.59 -5.31
C HIS A 168 -5.27 14.57 -6.18
N LYS A 169 -4.80 15.83 -6.29
CA LYS A 169 -5.41 16.88 -7.14
C LYS A 169 -6.93 17.04 -6.99
N GLY A 170 -7.46 16.90 -5.78
CA GLY A 170 -8.89 17.04 -5.48
C GLY A 170 -9.72 15.78 -5.71
N GLU A 171 -9.13 14.70 -6.23
CA GLU A 171 -9.76 13.39 -6.33
C GLU A 171 -9.37 12.51 -5.13
N THR A 172 -10.24 11.57 -4.74
CA THR A 172 -9.99 10.65 -3.61
C THR A 172 -10.41 9.23 -3.96
N HIS A 173 -9.48 8.29 -3.83
CA HIS A 173 -9.73 6.86 -3.91
C HIS A 173 -9.82 6.28 -2.48
N THR A 174 -10.87 5.51 -2.18
CA THR A 174 -11.04 4.87 -0.87
C THR A 174 -11.06 3.35 -1.04
N PHE A 175 -10.11 2.69 -0.39
CA PHE A 175 -10.00 1.23 -0.36
C PHE A 175 -10.52 0.71 0.98
N LYS A 176 -11.51 -0.17 0.90
CA LYS A 176 -12.10 -0.86 2.05
C LYS A 176 -11.98 -2.36 1.84
N ARG A 177 -11.88 -3.09 2.94
CA ARG A 177 -12.16 -4.52 2.93
C ARG A 177 -13.62 -4.71 2.50
N THR A 178 -13.80 -5.47 1.43
CA THR A 178 -15.11 -5.93 0.93
C THR A 178 -15.43 -7.29 1.50
#